data_AF-A0A956G4B7-F1
#
_entry.id   AF-A0A956G4B7-F1
#
_cell.length_a   1.000
_cell.length_b   1.000
_cell.length_c   1.000
_cell.angle_alpha   90.00
_cell.angle_beta   90.00
_cell.angle_gamma   90.00
#
_symmetry.space_group_name_H-M   'P 1'
#
loop_
_entity.id
_entity.type
_entity.pdbx_description
1 polymer ?
#
loop_
_entity_poly.entity_id
_entity_poly.type
_entity_poly.pdbx_seq_one_letter_code
_entity_poly.pdbx_strand_id
1 'polypeptide(L)'
;MIERALRGLLDLLERARQPERSRADEIADVRRRLAAQQRAARRASDDERQRARALETLRQQMIETLAEPASCASCERSCHTPSARVGTERETVFAAERRRAPAGFDGGACCAAKTAGVFSDDELYVLALAGATAADYSAPPGPHAGCAFRDARGCSLAVQRRPTLCLRYLCNELQSELQASGRRHAARSVAHDLRLGFEALVAERREREIDDLLQ
;
A
#
# COMPACT_ATOMS: atom_id res chain seq x y z
N MET A 1 -34.44 -7.69 14.36
CA MET A 1 -33.33 -8.54 14.89
C MET A 1 -32.97 -9.68 13.95
N ILE A 2 -33.94 -10.44 13.43
CA ILE A 2 -33.72 -11.61 12.56
C ILE A 2 -33.01 -11.25 11.23
N GLU A 3 -33.35 -10.12 10.61
CA GLU A 3 -32.72 -9.67 9.35
C GLU A 3 -31.22 -9.33 9.48
N ARG A 4 -30.78 -8.80 10.62
CA ARG A 4 -29.35 -8.54 10.88
C ARG A 4 -28.56 -9.83 11.04
N ALA A 5 -29.14 -10.83 11.68
CA ALA A 5 -28.53 -12.14 11.85
C ALA A 5 -28.44 -12.90 10.52
N LEU A 6 -29.49 -12.84 9.70
CA LEU A 6 -29.51 -13.42 8.35
C LEU A 6 -28.49 -12.75 7.41
N ARG A 7 -28.37 -11.41 7.47
CA ARG A 7 -27.37 -10.67 6.69
C ARG A 7 -25.94 -11.04 7.10
N GLY A 8 -25.66 -11.14 8.41
CA GLY A 8 -24.36 -11.59 8.90
C GLY A 8 -24.01 -13.04 8.50
N LEU A 9 -25.01 -13.92 8.43
CA LEU A 9 -24.83 -15.31 7.98
C LEU A 9 -24.59 -15.39 6.47
N LEU A 10 -25.32 -14.60 5.67
CA LEU A 10 -25.12 -14.50 4.23
C LEU A 10 -23.73 -13.95 3.90
N ASP A 11 -23.28 -12.89 4.59
CA ASP A 11 -21.94 -12.34 4.43
C ASP A 11 -20.86 -13.38 4.78
N LEU A 12 -21.09 -14.23 5.79
CA LEU A 12 -20.18 -15.32 6.16
C LEU A 12 -20.15 -16.43 5.11
N LEU A 13 -21.31 -16.79 4.54
CA LEU A 13 -21.42 -17.81 3.50
C LEU A 13 -20.86 -17.33 2.15
N GLU A 14 -21.05 -16.07 1.79
CA GLU A 14 -20.40 -15.46 0.62
C GLU A 14 -18.88 -15.44 0.80
N ARG A 15 -18.38 -15.06 1.99
CA ARG A 15 -16.94 -15.14 2.32
C ARG A 15 -16.40 -16.56 2.27
N ALA A 16 -17.16 -17.56 2.71
CA ALA A 16 -16.77 -18.96 2.64
C ALA A 16 -16.84 -19.55 1.22
N ARG A 17 -17.66 -18.95 0.33
CA ARG A 17 -17.77 -19.31 -1.08
C ARG A 17 -16.73 -18.64 -1.97
N GLN A 18 -16.05 -17.59 -1.51
CA GLN A 18 -14.93 -17.04 -2.25
C GLN A 18 -13.74 -18.00 -2.12
N PRO A 19 -13.27 -18.62 -3.22
CA PRO A 19 -12.02 -19.37 -3.16
C PRO A 19 -10.93 -18.42 -2.63
N GLU A 20 -10.05 -18.91 -1.76
CA GLU A 20 -8.88 -18.15 -1.34
C GLU A 20 -8.16 -17.68 -2.61
N ARG A 21 -8.22 -16.37 -2.91
CA ARG A 21 -7.67 -15.83 -4.15
C ARG A 21 -6.22 -16.27 -4.25
N SER A 22 -5.87 -16.96 -5.32
CA SER A 22 -4.48 -17.35 -5.52
C SER A 22 -3.64 -16.08 -5.70
N ARG A 23 -2.33 -16.17 -5.43
CA ARG A 23 -1.40 -15.08 -5.74
C ARG A 23 -1.52 -14.60 -7.19
N ALA A 24 -1.74 -15.54 -8.11
CA ALA A 24 -1.95 -15.23 -9.53
C ALA A 24 -3.23 -14.41 -9.75
N ASP A 25 -4.32 -14.73 -9.04
CA ASP A 25 -5.57 -13.96 -9.09
C ASP A 25 -5.40 -12.55 -8.55
N GLU A 26 -4.67 -12.38 -7.45
CA GLU A 26 -4.39 -11.06 -6.87
C GLU A 26 -3.57 -10.19 -7.83
N ILE A 27 -2.56 -10.75 -8.49
CA ILE A 27 -1.73 -10.02 -9.45
C ILE A 27 -2.53 -9.69 -10.71
N ALA A 28 -3.31 -10.65 -11.22
CA ALA A 28 -4.20 -10.40 -12.34
C ALA A 28 -5.19 -9.28 -12.03
N ASP A 29 -5.70 -9.23 -10.80
CA ASP A 29 -6.58 -8.17 -10.32
C ASP A 29 -5.92 -6.80 -10.31
N VAL A 30 -4.73 -6.70 -9.71
CA VAL A 30 -3.93 -5.46 -9.68
C VAL A 30 -3.64 -4.97 -11.09
N ARG A 31 -3.22 -5.86 -12.00
CA ARG A 31 -2.93 -5.52 -13.40
C ARG A 31 -4.16 -5.02 -14.14
N ARG A 32 -5.32 -5.68 -13.98
CA ARG A 32 -6.58 -5.25 -14.60
C ARG A 32 -7.00 -3.86 -14.10
N ARG A 33 -6.96 -3.66 -12.79
CA ARG A 33 -7.34 -2.39 -12.16
C ARG A 33 -6.39 -1.27 -12.56
N LEU A 34 -5.08 -1.53 -12.60
CA LEU A 34 -4.10 -0.58 -13.11
C LEU A 34 -4.38 -0.18 -14.56
N ALA A 35 -4.67 -1.15 -15.44
CA ALA A 35 -5.00 -0.85 -16.83
C ALA A 35 -6.26 0.03 -16.96
N ALA A 36 -7.24 -0.13 -16.07
CA ALA A 36 -8.38 0.77 -15.98
C ALA A 36 -7.96 2.18 -15.53
N GLN A 37 -7.12 2.28 -14.49
CA GLN A 37 -6.61 3.57 -14.01
C GLN A 37 -5.70 4.27 -15.02
N GLN A 38 -4.94 3.54 -15.85
CA GLN A 38 -4.16 4.12 -16.95
C GLN A 38 -5.04 4.83 -17.97
N ARG A 39 -6.26 4.33 -18.23
CA ARG A 39 -7.22 5.03 -19.10
C ARG A 39 -7.74 6.30 -18.43
N ALA A 40 -8.04 6.25 -17.13
CA ALA A 40 -8.45 7.43 -16.37
C ALA A 40 -7.34 8.49 -16.35
N ALA A 41 -6.09 8.09 -16.09
CA ALA A 41 -4.92 8.96 -16.05
C ALA A 41 -4.62 9.69 -17.38
N ARG A 42 -5.16 9.21 -18.52
CA ARG A 42 -5.06 9.94 -19.79
C ARG A 42 -5.85 11.26 -19.75
N ARG A 43 -6.93 11.32 -18.97
CA ARG A 43 -7.77 12.52 -18.76
C ARG A 43 -7.28 13.38 -17.59
N ALA A 44 -6.10 13.08 -17.05
CA ALA A 44 -5.51 13.84 -15.96
C ALA A 44 -5.23 15.29 -16.35
N SER A 45 -5.61 16.20 -15.46
CA SER A 45 -5.27 17.62 -15.55
C SER A 45 -3.75 17.81 -15.41
N ASP A 46 -3.26 18.97 -15.81
CA ASP A 46 -1.85 19.31 -15.64
C ASP A 46 -1.44 19.38 -14.17
N ASP A 47 -2.35 19.83 -13.30
CA ASP A 47 -2.14 19.87 -11.84
C ASP A 47 -1.99 18.47 -11.24
N GLU A 48 -2.85 17.52 -11.63
CA GLU A 48 -2.73 16.12 -11.20
C GLU A 48 -1.40 15.51 -11.64
N ARG A 49 -0.98 15.78 -12.88
CA ARG A 49 0.32 15.32 -13.41
C ARG A 49 1.48 15.96 -12.66
N GLN A 50 1.38 17.24 -12.32
CA GLN A 50 2.40 17.95 -11.58
C GLN A 50 2.55 17.40 -10.16
N ARG A 51 1.43 17.11 -9.47
CA ARG A 51 1.45 16.46 -8.16
C ARG A 51 1.97 15.04 -8.21
N ALA A 52 1.62 14.27 -9.25
CA ALA A 52 2.14 12.92 -9.42
C ALA A 52 3.68 12.91 -9.55
N ARG A 53 4.25 13.87 -10.30
CA ARG A 53 5.70 14.09 -10.38
C ARG A 53 6.31 14.48 -9.04
N ALA A 54 5.67 15.38 -8.29
CA ALA A 54 6.14 15.75 -6.95
C ALA A 54 6.13 14.54 -6.00
N LEU A 55 5.11 13.68 -6.07
CA LEU A 55 5.06 12.44 -5.32
C LEU A 55 6.18 11.49 -5.74
N GLU A 56 6.50 11.36 -7.02
CA GLU A 56 7.64 10.56 -7.49
C GLU A 56 8.98 11.06 -6.90
N THR A 57 9.19 12.38 -6.87
CA THR A 57 10.36 12.98 -6.19
C THR A 57 10.40 12.63 -4.71
N LEU A 58 9.27 12.73 -4.00
CA LEU A 58 9.19 12.37 -2.58
C LEU A 58 9.45 10.87 -2.35
N ARG A 59 9.00 9.99 -3.25
CA ARG A 59 9.31 8.55 -3.17
C ARG A 59 10.81 8.31 -3.29
N GLN A 60 11.47 9.00 -4.21
CA GLN A 60 12.91 8.92 -4.39
C GLN A 60 13.67 9.43 -3.16
N GLN A 61 13.26 10.58 -2.62
CA GLN A 61 13.81 11.12 -1.37
C GLN A 61 13.62 10.15 -0.19
N MET A 62 12.49 9.44 -0.13
CA MET A 62 12.26 8.45 0.91
C MET A 62 13.26 7.30 0.82
N ILE A 63 13.53 6.80 -0.38
CA ILE A 63 14.54 5.75 -0.61
C ILE A 63 15.92 6.22 -0.11
N GLU A 64 16.32 7.41 -0.53
CA GLU A 64 17.62 7.99 -0.16
C GLU A 64 17.73 8.18 1.36
N THR A 65 16.64 8.64 1.99
CA THR A 65 16.59 8.84 3.45
C THR A 65 16.69 7.53 4.20
N LEU A 66 16.00 6.49 3.73
CA LEU A 66 16.04 5.16 4.33
C LEU A 66 17.44 4.53 4.20
N ALA A 67 18.18 4.84 3.12
CA ALA A 67 19.41 4.12 2.72
C ALA A 67 19.17 2.59 2.72
N GLU A 68 20.21 1.75 2.64
CA GLU A 68 20.05 0.31 2.90
C GLU A 68 19.89 0.08 4.42
N PRO A 69 18.68 -0.10 4.97
CA PRO A 69 18.50 -0.16 6.41
C PRO A 69 18.86 -1.56 6.89
N ALA A 70 19.73 -1.67 7.90
CA ALA A 70 20.13 -2.95 8.46
C ALA A 70 18.92 -3.72 9.04
N SER A 71 17.95 -3.01 9.61
CA SER A 71 16.72 -3.59 10.16
C SER A 71 15.82 -4.18 9.08
N CYS A 72 15.88 -3.67 7.85
CA CYS A 72 15.12 -4.22 6.73
C CYS A 72 15.78 -5.50 6.17
N ALA A 73 17.12 -5.63 6.30
CA ALA A 73 17.85 -6.84 5.92
C ALA A 73 17.64 -8.00 6.92
N SER A 74 17.42 -7.72 8.21
CA SER A 74 17.13 -8.74 9.23
C SER A 74 15.64 -8.99 9.46
N CYS A 75 14.74 -8.26 8.79
CA CYS A 75 13.29 -8.49 8.89
C CYS A 75 12.84 -9.77 8.14
N GLU A 76 13.79 -10.59 7.68
CA GLU A 76 13.70 -12.04 7.48
C GLU A 76 13.60 -12.82 8.81
N ARG A 77 13.50 -12.15 9.99
CA ARG A 77 13.15 -12.73 11.30
C ARG A 77 12.13 -11.86 12.05
N SER A 78 10.83 -12.17 11.88
CA SER A 78 9.71 -11.72 12.71
C SER A 78 9.71 -10.26 13.20
N CYS A 79 9.34 -9.27 12.38
CA CYS A 79 9.02 -7.94 12.95
C CYS A 79 7.65 -8.01 13.67
N HIS A 80 7.67 -7.80 14.99
CA HIS A 80 6.50 -7.87 15.87
C HIS A 80 5.49 -6.74 15.59
N THR A 81 4.21 -7.00 15.85
CA THR A 81 3.13 -6.00 15.78
C THR A 81 3.36 -4.84 16.76
N PRO A 82 2.96 -3.59 16.44
CA PRO A 82 2.94 -2.53 17.44
C PRO A 82 1.97 -2.89 18.57
N SER A 83 2.35 -2.69 19.83
CA SER A 83 1.38 -2.61 20.91
C SER A 83 0.50 -1.39 20.68
N ALA A 84 -0.81 -1.59 20.60
CA ALA A 84 -1.81 -0.54 20.45
C ALA A 84 -1.80 0.43 21.64
N ARG A 85 -0.93 1.45 21.65
CA ARG A 85 -1.02 2.61 22.54
C ARG A 85 -0.34 3.83 21.92
N VAL A 86 -1.04 4.57 21.05
CA VAL A 86 -1.06 6.06 20.99
C VAL A 86 -2.30 6.51 20.20
N GLY A 87 -3.21 7.27 20.81
CA GLY A 87 -3.93 8.39 20.16
C GLY A 87 -5.18 8.12 19.29
N THR A 88 -6.36 8.18 19.91
CA THR A 88 -7.62 8.81 19.43
C THR A 88 -8.10 8.60 17.97
N GLU A 89 -9.02 7.63 17.83
CA GLU A 89 -10.34 7.69 17.17
C GLU A 89 -10.55 7.97 15.65
N ARG A 90 -9.53 8.12 14.79
CA ARG A 90 -9.79 8.24 13.33
C ARG A 90 -8.99 7.35 12.37
N GLU A 91 -8.36 6.28 12.86
CA GLU A 91 -7.69 5.26 12.02
C GLU A 91 -8.51 3.95 11.92
N THR A 92 -9.76 4.02 11.47
CA THR A 92 -10.65 2.85 11.40
C THR A 92 -10.51 1.98 10.14
N VAL A 93 -9.59 2.31 9.22
CA VAL A 93 -9.33 1.46 8.03
C VAL A 93 -8.57 0.18 8.40
N PHE A 94 -7.90 0.13 9.56
CA PHE A 94 -7.01 -0.98 9.95
C PHE A 94 -7.55 -1.91 11.04
N ALA A 95 -8.76 -1.67 11.56
CA ALA A 95 -9.25 -2.40 12.73
C ALA A 95 -9.83 -3.79 12.43
N ALA A 96 -10.31 -4.05 11.20
CA ALA A 96 -11.25 -5.15 10.97
C ALA A 96 -10.64 -6.51 10.57
N GLU A 97 -9.39 -6.62 10.12
CA GLU A 97 -8.88 -7.92 9.58
C GLU A 97 -7.39 -8.18 9.87
N ARG A 98 -7.00 -8.11 11.15
CA ARG A 98 -5.66 -8.54 11.60
C ARG A 98 -5.58 -10.06 11.64
N ARG A 99 -5.20 -10.71 10.53
CA ARG A 99 -4.72 -12.11 10.58
C ARG A 99 -3.28 -12.12 11.09
N ARG A 100 -2.99 -13.01 12.03
CA ARG A 100 -1.62 -13.41 12.37
C ARG A 100 -0.97 -13.88 11.06
N ALA A 101 0.18 -13.33 10.69
CA ALA A 101 0.95 -13.88 9.57
C ALA A 101 1.12 -15.40 9.82
N PRO A 102 0.97 -16.26 8.79
CA PRO A 102 1.18 -17.69 8.96
C PRO A 102 2.58 -17.93 9.55
N ALA A 103 2.64 -18.75 10.60
CA ALA A 103 3.89 -19.13 11.23
C ALA A 103 4.81 -19.76 10.17
N GLY A 104 6.06 -19.28 10.08
CA GLY A 104 7.04 -19.75 9.10
C GLY A 104 7.45 -18.72 8.03
N PHE A 105 6.81 -17.55 7.99
CA PHE A 105 7.34 -16.41 7.24
C PHE A 105 7.67 -15.27 8.19
N ASP A 106 8.96 -15.15 8.42
CA ASP A 106 9.56 -14.06 9.12
C ASP A 106 9.57 -12.81 8.23
N GLY A 107 8.41 -12.20 8.04
CA GLY A 107 8.27 -10.98 7.28
C GLY A 107 7.50 -9.98 8.12
N GLY A 108 8.14 -8.87 8.47
CA GLY A 108 7.55 -7.88 9.35
C GLY A 108 6.18 -7.33 8.97
N ALA A 109 5.50 -6.78 9.99
CA ALA A 109 4.17 -6.17 9.94
C ALA A 109 3.93 -5.15 8.81
N CYS A 110 4.99 -4.59 8.20
CA CYS A 110 4.92 -3.67 7.05
C CYS A 110 4.11 -4.22 5.86
N CYS A 111 4.01 -5.55 5.69
CA CYS A 111 3.26 -6.18 4.58
C CYS A 111 2.14 -7.14 5.02
N ALA A 112 1.68 -7.08 6.27
CA ALA A 112 0.56 -7.92 6.72
C ALA A 112 -0.81 -7.49 6.12
N ALA A 113 -0.84 -6.41 5.34
CA ALA A 113 -2.01 -5.96 4.62
C ALA A 113 -2.28 -6.83 3.38
N LYS A 114 -3.55 -7.16 3.14
CA LYS A 114 -3.98 -7.84 1.91
C LYS A 114 -3.59 -6.99 0.69
N THR A 115 -3.12 -7.61 -0.38
CA THR A 115 -2.72 -6.93 -1.63
C THR A 115 -3.79 -5.94 -2.10
N ALA A 116 -5.07 -6.32 -2.08
CA ALA A 116 -6.16 -5.44 -2.48
C ALA A 116 -6.28 -4.15 -1.64
N GLY A 117 -5.94 -4.20 -0.35
CA GLY A 117 -5.98 -3.03 0.54
C GLY A 117 -4.80 -2.08 0.35
N VAL A 118 -3.65 -2.60 -0.08
CA VAL A 118 -2.45 -1.79 -0.38
C VAL A 118 -2.57 -1.16 -1.77
N PHE A 119 -3.16 -1.87 -2.72
CA PHE A 119 -3.41 -1.41 -4.08
C PHE A 119 -4.86 -0.94 -4.22
N SER A 120 -5.22 0.17 -3.56
CA SER A 120 -6.52 0.83 -3.80
C SER A 120 -6.57 1.44 -5.21
N ASP A 121 -7.76 1.78 -5.70
CA ASP A 121 -7.90 2.42 -7.01
C ASP A 121 -7.24 3.81 -7.06
N ASP A 122 -7.20 4.51 -5.92
CA ASP A 122 -6.49 5.77 -5.76
C ASP A 122 -4.96 5.57 -5.85
N GLU A 123 -4.40 4.56 -5.17
CA GLU A 123 -2.97 4.23 -5.30
C GLU A 123 -2.63 3.81 -6.73
N LEU A 124 -3.46 2.98 -7.36
CA LEU A 124 -3.25 2.56 -8.75
C LEU A 124 -3.35 3.72 -9.74
N TYR A 125 -4.19 4.72 -9.48
CA TYR A 125 -4.27 5.93 -10.28
C TYR A 125 -3.02 6.79 -10.18
N VAL A 126 -2.54 7.04 -8.96
CA VAL A 126 -1.29 7.78 -8.74
C VAL A 126 -0.11 7.06 -9.39
N LEU A 127 -0.05 5.73 -9.28
CA LEU A 127 0.98 4.92 -9.93
C LEU A 127 0.87 4.96 -11.45
N ALA A 128 -0.36 4.94 -12.01
CA ALA A 128 -0.58 5.09 -13.44
C ALA A 128 -0.13 6.47 -13.95
N LEU A 129 -0.36 7.55 -13.18
CA LEU A 129 0.15 8.89 -13.49
C LEU A 129 1.68 8.95 -13.50
N ALA A 130 2.32 8.21 -12.60
CA ALA A 130 3.77 8.02 -12.57
C ALA A 130 4.29 7.04 -13.66
N GLY A 131 3.45 6.66 -14.62
CA GLY A 131 3.83 5.81 -15.75
C GLY A 131 3.94 4.32 -15.43
N ALA A 132 3.38 3.84 -14.32
CA ALA A 132 3.35 2.41 -14.03
C ALA A 132 2.46 1.66 -15.04
N THR A 133 2.89 0.46 -15.41
CA THR A 133 2.27 -0.44 -16.38
C THR A 133 2.02 -1.81 -15.79
N ALA A 134 1.12 -2.60 -16.39
CA ALA A 134 0.84 -3.96 -15.91
C ALA A 134 2.09 -4.87 -15.90
N ALA A 135 3.07 -4.59 -16.77
CA ALA A 135 4.33 -5.33 -16.83
C ALA A 135 5.20 -5.13 -15.59
N ASP A 136 5.09 -3.98 -14.91
CA ASP A 136 5.86 -3.67 -13.69
C ASP A 136 5.44 -4.52 -12.48
N TYR A 137 4.29 -5.21 -12.55
CA TYR A 137 3.70 -5.93 -11.42
C TYR A 137 3.80 -7.43 -11.63
N SER A 138 4.95 -8.02 -11.30
CA SER A 138 5.18 -9.48 -11.34
C SER A 138 5.39 -10.07 -9.97
N ALA A 139 4.94 -11.32 -9.77
CA ALA A 139 5.29 -12.08 -8.58
C ALA A 139 6.80 -12.34 -8.54
N PRO A 140 7.45 -12.31 -7.37
CA PRO A 140 8.70 -13.02 -7.18
C PRO A 140 8.46 -14.56 -7.23
N PRO A 141 9.46 -15.37 -7.58
CA PRO A 141 9.28 -16.80 -7.80
C PRO A 141 9.14 -17.65 -6.52
N GLY A 142 9.41 -17.08 -5.33
CA GLY A 142 9.29 -17.78 -4.06
C GLY A 142 7.87 -17.82 -3.49
N PRO A 143 7.63 -18.53 -2.37
CA PRO A 143 6.33 -18.55 -1.70
C PRO A 143 5.88 -17.15 -1.26
N HIS A 144 4.57 -16.93 -1.26
CA HIS A 144 3.94 -15.66 -0.93
C HIS A 144 4.13 -15.31 0.57
N ALA A 145 4.62 -14.09 0.84
CA ALA A 145 4.84 -13.57 2.20
C ALA A 145 3.86 -12.43 2.55
N GLY A 146 2.55 -12.70 2.47
CA GLY A 146 1.47 -11.79 2.91
C GLY A 146 0.93 -10.84 1.84
N CYS A 147 1.81 -10.19 1.06
CA CYS A 147 1.46 -9.41 -0.13
C CYS A 147 1.92 -10.14 -1.42
N ALA A 148 1.09 -10.11 -2.47
CA ALA A 148 1.32 -10.83 -3.72
C ALA A 148 2.67 -10.53 -4.37
N PHE A 149 3.25 -9.36 -4.08
CA PHE A 149 4.54 -8.93 -4.62
C PHE A 149 5.71 -9.16 -3.68
N ARG A 150 5.54 -9.95 -2.62
CA ARG A 150 6.58 -10.25 -1.63
C ARG A 150 6.82 -11.75 -1.48
N ASP A 151 8.08 -12.14 -1.42
CA ASP A 151 8.53 -13.44 -0.93
C ASP A 151 9.52 -13.27 0.23
N ALA A 152 10.17 -14.36 0.65
CA ALA A 152 11.16 -14.34 1.72
C ALA A 152 12.34 -13.40 1.45
N ARG A 153 12.71 -13.19 0.17
CA ARG A 153 13.86 -12.37 -0.24
C ARG A 153 13.51 -10.89 -0.40
N GLY A 154 12.22 -10.53 -0.34
CA GLY A 154 11.77 -9.16 -0.38
C GLY A 154 10.64 -8.90 -1.37
N CYS A 155 10.47 -7.61 -1.70
CA CYS A 155 9.44 -7.16 -2.64
C CYS A 155 9.97 -7.16 -4.08
N SER A 156 9.23 -7.75 -5.01
CA SER A 156 9.57 -7.76 -6.44
C SER A 156 9.38 -6.42 -7.13
N LEU A 157 8.65 -5.49 -6.52
CA LEU A 157 8.38 -4.18 -7.13
C LEU A 157 9.56 -3.24 -6.93
N ALA A 158 9.95 -2.58 -8.02
CA ALA A 158 10.78 -1.38 -7.96
C ALA A 158 10.11 -0.34 -7.05
N VAL A 159 10.91 0.44 -6.33
CA VAL A 159 10.36 1.30 -5.27
C VAL A 159 9.40 2.35 -5.81
N GLN A 160 9.68 2.86 -7.01
CA GLN A 160 8.84 3.82 -7.72
C GLN A 160 7.46 3.25 -8.11
N ARG A 161 7.34 1.91 -8.09
CA ARG A 161 6.10 1.16 -8.40
C ARG A 161 5.39 0.66 -7.14
N ARG A 162 5.91 1.00 -5.96
CA ARG A 162 5.26 0.66 -4.69
C ARG A 162 4.20 1.70 -4.34
N PRO A 163 3.04 1.28 -3.82
CA PRO A 163 2.03 2.19 -3.27
C PRO A 163 2.63 3.12 -2.22
N THR A 164 2.06 4.31 -2.11
CA THR A 164 2.48 5.35 -1.14
C THR A 164 2.41 4.82 0.29
N LEU A 165 1.43 3.97 0.59
CA LEU A 165 1.34 3.25 1.86
C LEU A 165 2.61 2.46 2.21
N CYS A 166 3.22 1.78 1.24
CA CYS A 166 4.43 0.97 1.45
C CYS A 166 5.66 1.82 1.80
N LEU A 167 5.65 3.11 1.46
CA LEU A 167 6.78 4.01 1.69
C LEU A 167 6.62 4.84 2.95
N ARG A 168 5.39 5.19 3.33
CA ARG A 168 5.13 5.97 4.55
C ARG A 168 5.14 5.13 5.83
N TYR A 169 4.95 3.81 5.72
CA TYR A 169 4.94 2.94 6.89
C TYR A 169 6.37 2.70 7.40
N LEU A 170 6.63 3.09 8.65
CA LEU A 170 7.89 2.87 9.34
C LEU A 170 7.64 1.99 10.58
N CYS A 171 8.10 0.72 10.56
CA CYS A 171 7.98 -0.15 11.72
C CYS A 171 8.85 0.35 12.89
N ASN A 172 8.62 -0.18 14.10
CA ASN A 172 9.30 0.30 15.31
C ASN A 172 10.82 0.08 15.25
N GLU A 173 11.24 -1.03 14.66
CA GLU A 173 12.65 -1.40 14.47
C GLU A 173 13.32 -0.40 13.52
N LEU A 174 12.71 -0.17 12.35
CA LEU A 174 13.20 0.82 11.38
C LEU A 174 13.22 2.23 11.97
N GLN A 175 12.19 2.61 12.74
CA GLN A 175 12.18 3.89 13.45
C GLN A 175 13.32 4.00 14.46
N SER A 176 13.65 2.91 15.16
CA SER A 176 14.74 2.87 16.13
C SER A 176 16.11 3.00 15.44
N GLU A 177 16.32 2.32 14.32
CA GLU A 177 17.53 2.46 13.50
C GLU A 177 17.68 3.88 12.93
N LEU A 178 16.60 4.43 12.38
CA LEU A 178 16.59 5.79 11.87
C LEU A 178 16.85 6.80 12.99
N GLN A 179 16.42 6.51 14.22
CA GLN A 179 16.73 7.35 15.38
C GLN A 179 18.21 7.27 15.73
N ALA A 180 18.77 6.07 15.82
CA ALA A 180 20.19 5.86 16.13
C ALA A 180 21.11 6.53 15.10
N SER A 181 20.69 6.58 13.83
CA SER A 181 21.42 7.23 12.74
C SER A 181 21.07 8.71 12.52
N GLY A 182 20.23 9.32 13.37
CA GLY A 182 19.83 10.73 13.27
C GLY A 182 18.91 11.07 12.09
N ARG A 183 18.46 10.09 11.31
CA ARG A 183 17.65 10.24 10.08
C ARG A 183 16.13 10.21 10.33
N ARG A 184 15.70 9.87 11.54
CA ARG A 184 14.26 9.70 11.88
C ARG A 184 13.41 10.92 11.54
N HIS A 185 13.91 12.12 11.81
CA HIS A 185 13.16 13.35 11.51
C HIS A 185 12.96 13.51 10.00
N ALA A 186 14.02 13.37 9.21
CA ALA A 186 13.96 13.44 7.76
C ALA A 186 12.98 12.40 7.19
N ALA A 187 13.08 11.14 7.63
CA ALA A 187 12.20 10.07 7.15
C ALA A 187 10.72 10.34 7.48
N ARG A 188 10.44 10.87 8.68
CA ARG A 188 9.08 11.24 9.08
C ARG A 188 8.55 12.44 8.30
N SER A 189 9.40 13.41 7.98
CA SER A 189 9.03 14.55 7.14
C SER A 189 8.62 14.08 5.75
N VAL A 190 9.47 13.29 5.09
CA VAL A 190 9.16 12.77 3.75
C VAL A 190 7.92 11.87 3.76
N ALA A 191 7.75 11.01 4.78
CA ALA A 191 6.55 10.19 4.93
C ALA A 191 5.27 11.04 5.13
N HIS A 192 5.37 12.16 5.84
CA HIS A 192 4.28 13.11 6.02
C HIS A 192 3.92 13.81 4.70
N ASP A 193 4.92 14.28 3.97
CA ASP A 193 4.74 14.97 2.68
C ASP A 193 4.18 14.02 1.61
N LEU A 194 4.63 12.75 1.59
CA LEU A 194 4.05 11.70 0.76
C LEU A 194 2.55 11.51 1.04
N ARG A 195 2.15 11.50 2.32
CA ARG A 195 0.74 11.37 2.71
C ARG A 195 -0.07 12.57 2.24
N LEU A 196 0.39 13.79 2.51
CA LEU A 196 -0.32 15.02 2.14
C LEU A 196 -0.44 15.16 0.62
N GLY A 197 0.64 14.92 -0.12
CA GLY A 197 0.62 14.98 -1.58
C GLY A 197 -0.33 13.95 -2.20
N PHE A 198 -0.40 12.75 -1.61
CA PHE A 198 -1.32 11.70 -2.05
C PHE A 198 -2.77 12.10 -1.80
N GLU A 199 -3.09 12.56 -0.59
CA GLU A 199 -4.44 13.00 -0.22
C GLU A 199 -4.91 14.17 -1.10
N ALA A 200 -4.03 15.13 -1.38
CA ALA A 200 -4.33 16.26 -2.26
C ALA A 200 -4.65 15.82 -3.70
N LEU A 201 -3.83 14.95 -4.29
CA LEU A 201 -4.07 14.44 -5.64
C LEU A 201 -5.39 13.65 -5.72
N VAL A 202 -5.70 12.83 -4.71
CA VAL A 202 -6.97 12.10 -4.65
C VAL A 202 -8.16 13.06 -4.54
N ALA A 203 -8.05 14.15 -3.78
CA ALA A 203 -9.09 15.17 -3.70
C ALA A 203 -9.32 15.83 -5.07
N GLU A 204 -8.26 16.28 -5.75
CA GLU A 204 -8.35 16.90 -7.09
C GLU A 204 -8.98 15.96 -8.12
N ARG A 205 -8.58 14.69 -8.11
CA ARG A 205 -9.18 13.68 -8.97
C ARG A 205 -10.70 13.59 -8.75
N ARG A 206 -11.14 13.57 -7.49
CA ARG A 206 -12.56 13.45 -7.13
C ARG A 206 -13.34 14.69 -7.52
N GLU A 207 -12.77 15.88 -7.35
CA GLU A 207 -13.38 17.14 -7.80
C GLU A 207 -13.60 17.11 -9.30
N ARG A 208 -12.59 16.74 -10.08
CA ARG A 208 -12.74 16.56 -11.54
C ARG A 208 -13.80 15.52 -11.90
N GLU A 209 -13.79 14.36 -11.24
CA GLU A 209 -14.79 13.32 -11.51
C GLU A 209 -16.23 13.79 -11.19
N ILE A 210 -16.41 14.66 -10.20
CA ILE A 210 -17.70 15.32 -9.92
C ILE A 210 -18.04 16.31 -11.03
N ASP A 211 -17.11 17.15 -11.45
CA ASP A 211 -17.33 18.13 -12.52
C ASP A 211 -17.70 17.45 -13.85
N ASP A 212 -17.03 16.35 -14.19
CA ASP A 212 -17.31 15.53 -15.38
C ASP A 212 -18.73 14.93 -15.35
N LEU A 213 -19.31 14.69 -14.17
CA LEU A 213 -20.67 14.14 -14.02
C LEU A 213 -21.76 15.22 -14.08
N LEU A 214 -21.40 16.48 -13.86
CA LEU A 214 -22.32 17.62 -13.86
C LEU A 214 -22.44 18.29 -15.24
N GLN A 215 -21.59 17.91 -16.20
CA GLN A 215 -21.58 18.37 -17.59
C GLN A 215 -22.37 17.43 -18.51
#